data_AF-G0QKU3-F1
#
_entry.id   AF-G0QKU3-F1
#
_cell.length_a   1.000
_cell.length_b   1.000
_cell.length_c   1.000
_cell.angle_alpha   90.00
_cell.angle_beta   90.00
_cell.angle_gamma   90.00
#
_symmetry.space_group_name_H-M   'P 1'
#
loop_
_entity.id
_entity.type
_entity.pdbx_description
1 polymer ?
#
loop_
_entity_poly.entity_id
_entity_poly.type
_entity_poly.pdbx_seq_one_letter_code
_entity_poly.pdbx_strand_id
1 'polypeptide(L)'
;MSRDQQSDDQMEQEIFNDQSDEELSEDENIKHENTTQNQARSELFNPNSLNNKRKWKDLENKVKKEGKFTEEEGQQLIKSLQNYAILNQLSESQFLQLFSQNLQSKKSVWNQISECLPQRSILSCYNYCKRKFNQNNYKGKWNQQETQQLINLVNQHGNKWKLIANIMGKTATNIRDKYKQIGQENFNQRQQGFWSLDELINLIKLIQQKVNIKVLQNRKEMKKEYNEKAQEYNESSVQQYNKVKRVRKLTDSDKNTQFVIKYIDYENFKLLQEKQIKWTEISKELKTKSKDDCKNKWNQHISKFLFQKYCQFTQEEINQ
;
A
#
# COMPACT_ATOMS: atom_id res chain seq x y z
N MET A 1 -71.89 29.31 -9.30
CA MET A 1 -72.74 30.16 -8.45
C MET A 1 -72.58 29.67 -7.00
N SER A 2 -72.30 30.61 -6.09
CA SER A 2 -72.22 30.49 -4.60
C SER A 2 -70.98 29.77 -4.02
N ARG A 3 -69.97 30.50 -3.49
CA ARG A 3 -69.78 31.12 -2.14
C ARG A 3 -69.30 30.10 -1.08
N ASP A 4 -68.01 30.15 -0.68
CA ASP A 4 -67.43 30.78 0.54
C ASP A 4 -67.69 29.92 1.80
N GLN A 5 -66.72 29.31 2.51
CA GLN A 5 -65.66 29.81 3.42
C GLN A 5 -65.86 29.18 4.82
N GLN A 6 -64.74 28.76 5.46
CA GLN A 6 -64.49 28.71 6.93
C GLN A 6 -65.27 27.67 7.77
N SER A 7 -64.81 27.10 8.89
CA SER A 7 -63.54 27.07 9.63
C SER A 7 -63.70 26.07 10.81
N ASP A 8 -62.58 25.77 11.48
CA ASP A 8 -62.42 25.43 12.90
C ASP A 8 -62.77 24.03 13.46
N ASP A 9 -61.69 23.44 14.02
CA ASP A 9 -61.55 22.86 15.37
C ASP A 9 -62.57 21.84 15.89
N GLN A 10 -62.08 20.63 16.21
CA GLN A 10 -62.29 19.97 17.51
C GLN A 10 -61.54 18.63 17.65
N MET A 11 -61.25 18.30 18.92
CA MET A 11 -60.66 17.10 19.55
C MET A 11 -59.14 17.18 19.81
N GLU A 12 -58.65 17.21 21.05
CA GLU A 12 -59.26 16.94 22.37
C GLU A 12 -58.42 17.57 23.49
N GLN A 13 -59.13 18.06 24.50
CA GLN A 13 -58.63 18.49 25.80
C GLN A 13 -58.76 17.34 26.83
N GLU A 14 -57.72 17.12 27.63
CA GLU A 14 -57.78 16.80 29.08
C GLU A 14 -56.50 17.45 29.66
N ILE A 15 -56.48 18.61 30.33
CA ILE A 15 -57.02 19.04 31.64
C ILE A 15 -56.61 18.12 32.80
N PHE A 16 -55.56 18.49 33.55
CA PHE A 16 -55.71 18.98 34.94
C PHE A 16 -54.43 19.65 35.50
N ASN A 17 -54.64 20.79 36.17
CA ASN A 17 -53.73 21.59 37.02
C ASN A 17 -53.09 20.73 38.17
N ASP A 18 -52.05 21.11 38.91
CA ASP A 18 -51.69 22.43 39.47
C ASP A 18 -50.25 22.42 40.06
N GLN A 19 -49.57 23.58 39.96
CA GLN A 19 -48.63 24.25 40.91
C GLN A 19 -47.72 23.40 41.84
N SER A 20 -46.38 23.43 41.72
CA SER A 20 -45.36 24.46 42.06
C SER A 20 -44.51 24.00 43.25
N ASP A 21 -43.23 24.41 43.24
CA ASP A 21 -42.19 24.28 44.28
C ASP A 21 -41.37 22.98 44.31
N GLU A 22 -40.19 22.99 43.67
CA GLU A 22 -38.89 22.50 44.19
C GLU A 22 -37.77 22.67 43.13
N GLU A 23 -37.49 23.93 42.73
CA GLU A 23 -36.15 24.29 42.26
C GLU A 23 -35.26 24.35 43.52
N LEU A 24 -34.33 23.40 43.67
CA LEU A 24 -33.05 23.46 44.43
C LEU A 24 -32.58 22.03 44.80
N SER A 25 -31.98 21.26 43.87
CA SER A 25 -31.06 20.15 44.24
C SER A 25 -30.27 19.48 43.09
N GLU A 26 -30.52 19.79 41.82
CA GLU A 26 -29.83 19.07 40.71
C GLU A 26 -28.42 19.59 40.37
N ASP A 27 -28.05 20.80 40.82
CA ASP A 27 -26.76 21.42 40.50
C ASP A 27 -25.56 20.91 41.34
N GLU A 28 -25.79 20.19 42.44
CA GLU A 28 -24.71 19.61 43.25
C GLU A 28 -24.28 18.22 42.75
N ASN A 29 -25.20 17.44 42.17
CA ASN A 29 -24.88 16.10 41.65
C ASN A 29 -24.05 16.15 40.36
N ILE A 30 -24.27 17.14 39.51
CA ILE A 30 -23.48 17.35 38.27
C ILE A 30 -22.05 17.81 38.60
N LYS A 31 -21.82 18.49 39.72
CA LYS A 31 -20.47 18.88 40.17
C LYS A 31 -19.71 17.70 40.78
N HIS A 32 -20.37 16.80 41.51
CA HIS A 32 -19.70 15.64 42.10
C HIS A 32 -19.27 14.58 41.07
N GLU A 33 -20.05 14.32 40.03
CA GLU A 33 -19.65 13.40 38.95
C GLU A 33 -18.49 13.94 38.10
N ASN A 34 -18.49 15.24 37.80
CA ASN A 34 -17.41 15.89 37.06
C ASN A 34 -16.10 15.99 37.88
N THR A 35 -16.19 16.07 39.21
CA THR A 35 -15.02 16.11 40.10
C THR A 35 -14.37 14.73 40.22
N THR A 36 -15.17 13.67 40.28
CA THR A 36 -14.68 12.28 40.42
C THR A 36 -14.08 11.76 39.10
N GLN A 37 -14.63 12.13 37.94
CA GLN A 37 -14.04 11.82 36.63
C GLN A 37 -12.76 12.62 36.34
N ASN A 38 -12.62 13.85 36.87
CA ASN A 38 -11.39 14.63 36.74
C ASN A 38 -10.27 14.12 37.65
N GLN A 39 -10.58 13.59 38.84
CA GLN A 39 -9.60 12.94 39.71
C GLN A 39 -9.06 11.64 39.09
N ALA A 40 -9.92 10.78 38.51
CA ALA A 40 -9.47 9.56 37.82
C ALA A 40 -8.72 9.84 36.48
N ARG A 41 -8.95 10.99 35.84
CA ARG A 41 -8.21 11.41 34.61
C ARG A 41 -6.82 11.94 34.90
N SER A 42 -6.53 12.34 36.14
CA SER A 42 -5.23 12.89 36.54
C SER A 42 -4.15 11.83 36.78
N GLU A 43 -4.53 10.57 36.99
CA GLU A 43 -3.61 9.47 37.34
C GLU A 43 -2.83 8.88 36.16
N LEU A 44 -3.12 9.29 34.91
CA LEU A 44 -2.38 8.84 33.72
C LEU A 44 -1.20 9.76 33.35
N PHE A 45 -0.89 10.76 34.15
CA PHE A 45 0.19 11.70 33.89
C PHE A 45 1.21 11.68 35.03
N ASN A 46 2.38 11.08 34.79
CA ASN A 46 3.52 11.21 35.69
C ASN A 46 4.33 12.45 35.27
N PRO A 47 4.31 13.56 36.02
CA PRO A 47 4.96 14.82 35.62
C PRO A 47 6.49 14.78 35.72
N ASN A 48 7.07 13.71 36.26
CA ASN A 48 8.50 13.62 36.58
C ASN A 48 9.38 12.96 35.51
N SER A 49 8.99 12.94 34.23
CA SER A 49 9.92 12.57 33.14
C SER A 49 10.62 13.80 32.53
N LEU A 50 11.26 14.60 33.37
CA LEU A 50 12.14 15.68 32.92
C LEU A 50 13.58 15.17 32.85
N ASN A 51 14.02 14.79 31.63
CA ASN A 51 15.35 15.08 31.05
C ASN A 51 15.77 14.05 30.00
N ASN A 52 15.09 14.03 28.85
CA ASN A 52 15.78 13.74 27.61
C ASN A 52 15.04 14.38 26.43
N LYS A 53 15.53 15.55 25.99
CA LYS A 53 15.05 16.23 24.78
C LYS A 53 15.37 15.35 23.57
N ARG A 54 14.49 14.40 23.24
CA ARG A 54 14.58 13.55 22.05
C ARG A 54 14.73 14.45 20.82
N LYS A 55 15.83 14.35 20.07
CA LYS A 55 15.98 15.16 18.86
C LYS A 55 15.17 14.55 17.71
N TRP A 56 14.69 15.42 16.81
CA TRP A 56 13.78 15.12 15.70
C TRP A 56 14.16 13.90 14.84
N LYS A 57 15.47 13.61 14.73
CA LYS A 57 16.06 12.52 13.95
C LYS A 57 17.00 11.62 14.76
N ASP A 58 17.16 11.84 16.07
CA ASP A 58 18.28 11.25 16.80
C ASP A 58 18.24 9.74 16.90
N LEU A 59 19.46 9.20 16.86
CA LEU A 59 19.90 7.82 16.72
C LEU A 59 20.87 7.49 17.85
N GLU A 60 20.49 7.74 19.10
CA GLU A 60 21.29 7.30 20.25
C GLU A 60 20.68 6.04 20.87
N ASN A 61 21.33 4.91 20.56
CA ASN A 61 21.35 3.64 21.28
C ASN A 61 20.13 3.33 22.16
N LYS A 62 19.05 2.91 21.50
CA LYS A 62 17.98 2.03 21.99
C LYS A 62 17.30 1.45 20.75
N VAL A 63 16.89 0.18 20.78
CA VAL A 63 16.35 -0.57 19.63
C VAL A 63 15.24 0.24 18.93
N LYS A 64 15.58 0.88 17.81
CA LYS A 64 14.67 1.74 17.07
C LYS A 64 13.73 0.86 16.26
N LYS A 65 12.43 0.98 16.50
CA LYS A 65 11.43 0.25 15.73
C LYS A 65 11.19 0.99 14.41
N GLU A 66 11.67 0.43 13.31
CA GLU A 66 11.46 0.95 11.97
C GLU A 66 10.38 0.15 11.22
N GLY A 67 9.91 0.67 10.08
CA GLY A 67 8.88 -0.01 9.27
C GLY A 67 7.44 0.30 9.68
N LYS A 68 6.51 -0.58 9.30
CA LYS A 68 5.05 -0.38 9.42
C LYS A 68 4.65 -0.18 10.89
N PHE A 69 3.76 0.78 11.14
CA PHE A 69 3.13 0.94 12.46
C PHE A 69 2.14 -0.21 12.68
N THR A 70 2.15 -0.77 13.89
CA THR A 70 1.08 -1.69 14.30
C THR A 70 -0.21 -0.91 14.55
N GLU A 71 -1.33 -1.62 14.67
CA GLU A 71 -2.62 -0.98 14.91
C GLU A 71 -2.64 -0.31 16.29
N GLU A 72 -2.04 -0.96 17.29
CA GLU A 72 -1.91 -0.43 18.65
C GLU A 72 -1.05 0.83 18.68
N GLU A 73 0.11 0.83 18.00
CA GLU A 73 0.97 2.02 17.88
C GLU A 73 0.21 3.19 17.23
N GLY A 74 -0.56 2.89 16.19
CA GLY A 74 -1.40 3.88 15.51
C GLY A 74 -2.44 4.48 16.46
N GLN A 75 -3.14 3.64 17.21
CA GLN A 75 -4.17 4.07 18.17
C GLN A 75 -3.58 4.91 19.30
N GLN A 76 -2.45 4.48 19.89
CA GLN A 76 -1.76 5.23 20.94
C GLN A 76 -1.35 6.62 20.46
N LEU A 77 -0.77 6.71 19.25
CA LEU A 77 -0.34 7.97 18.69
C LEU A 77 -1.50 8.90 18.32
N ILE A 78 -2.60 8.35 17.81
CA ILE A 78 -3.83 9.13 17.53
C ILE A 78 -4.43 9.65 18.84
N LYS A 79 -4.51 8.82 19.88
CA LYS A 79 -5.01 9.22 21.21
C LYS A 79 -4.16 10.34 21.80
N SER A 80 -2.84 10.22 21.75
CA SER A 80 -1.90 11.27 22.21
C SER A 80 -2.12 12.59 21.47
N LEU A 81 -2.29 12.53 20.14
CA LEU A 81 -2.56 13.68 19.30
C LEU A 81 -3.93 14.33 19.61
N GLN A 82 -4.97 13.53 19.85
CA GLN A 82 -6.29 14.03 20.26
C GLN A 82 -6.25 14.70 21.63
N ASN A 83 -5.57 14.10 22.60
CA ASN A 83 -5.38 14.68 23.93
C ASN A 83 -4.67 16.03 23.83
N TYR A 84 -3.61 16.11 23.02
CA TYR A 84 -2.92 17.38 22.78
C TYR A 84 -3.86 18.44 22.19
N ALA A 85 -4.69 18.08 21.21
CA ALA A 85 -5.65 19.00 20.61
C ALA A 85 -6.69 19.52 21.61
N ILE A 86 -7.20 18.65 22.49
CA ILE A 86 -8.17 19.01 23.53
C ILE A 86 -7.54 19.92 24.59
N LEU A 87 -6.36 19.56 25.11
CA LEU A 87 -5.66 20.32 26.15
C LEU A 87 -5.29 21.74 25.68
N ASN A 88 -4.96 21.90 24.39
CA ASN A 88 -4.61 23.19 23.80
C ASN A 88 -5.81 23.86 23.10
N GLN A 89 -7.02 23.31 23.23
CA GLN A 89 -8.27 23.83 22.66
C GLN A 89 -8.15 24.19 21.16
N LEU A 90 -7.53 23.31 20.38
CA LEU A 90 -7.29 23.55 18.96
C LEU A 90 -8.59 23.44 18.16
N SER A 91 -8.89 24.44 17.35
CA SER A 91 -9.89 24.34 16.28
C SER A 91 -9.45 23.36 15.19
N GLU A 92 -10.40 22.88 14.37
CA GLU A 92 -10.10 21.97 13.25
C GLU A 92 -9.03 22.53 12.30
N SER A 93 -9.11 23.84 12.00
CA SER A 93 -8.13 24.51 11.14
C SER A 93 -6.72 24.49 11.75
N GLN A 94 -6.60 24.77 13.05
CA GLN A 94 -5.33 24.75 13.79
C GLN A 94 -4.78 23.32 13.91
N PHE A 95 -5.67 22.34 14.11
CA PHE A 95 -5.31 20.93 14.10
C PHE A 95 -4.72 20.49 12.76
N LEU A 96 -5.36 20.85 11.64
CA LEU A 96 -4.84 20.54 10.30
C LEU A 96 -3.52 21.27 10.00
N GLN A 97 -3.35 22.48 10.54
CA GLN A 97 -2.09 23.21 10.46
C GLN A 97 -0.92 22.47 11.14
N LEU A 98 -1.15 21.56 12.09
CA LEU A 98 -0.08 20.71 12.66
C LEU A 98 0.65 19.89 11.57
N PHE A 99 -0.01 19.59 10.46
CA PHE A 99 0.53 18.78 9.35
C PHE A 99 1.10 19.61 8.18
N SER A 100 0.96 20.95 8.21
CA SER A 100 1.44 21.85 7.15
C SER A 100 2.97 21.99 7.13
N GLN A 101 3.53 22.54 6.03
CA GLN A 101 4.96 22.43 5.68
C GLN A 101 5.95 23.23 6.55
N ASN A 102 5.51 24.20 7.36
CA ASN A 102 6.44 25.03 8.12
C ASN A 102 6.90 24.30 9.40
N LEU A 103 8.09 23.68 9.36
CA LEU A 103 8.57 22.71 10.38
C LEU A 103 9.31 23.34 11.58
N GLN A 104 9.81 24.57 11.47
CA GLN A 104 10.72 25.17 12.45
C GLN A 104 10.06 25.40 13.82
N SER A 105 8.77 25.80 13.87
CA SER A 105 8.00 26.01 15.12
C SER A 105 7.41 24.72 15.72
N LYS A 106 7.57 23.57 15.05
CA LYS A 106 6.78 22.35 15.35
C LYS A 106 7.53 21.23 16.08
N LYS A 107 8.85 21.39 16.29
CA LYS A 107 9.67 20.38 16.97
C LYS A 107 9.19 20.12 18.40
N SER A 108 8.84 21.17 19.13
CA SER A 108 8.39 21.04 20.53
C SER A 108 7.05 20.32 20.67
N VAL A 109 6.11 20.60 19.77
CA VAL A 109 4.75 20.00 19.80
C VAL A 109 4.82 18.48 19.57
N TRP A 110 5.56 18.09 18.55
CA TRP A 110 5.67 16.68 18.16
C TRP A 110 6.58 15.87 19.08
N ASN A 111 7.46 16.51 19.85
CA ASN A 111 8.15 15.85 20.96
C ASN A 111 7.12 15.29 21.94
N GLN A 112 6.23 16.15 22.47
CA GLN A 112 5.18 15.79 23.41
C GLN A 112 4.24 14.71 22.83
N ILE A 113 3.73 14.92 21.61
CA ILE A 113 2.80 13.95 20.99
C ILE A 113 3.44 12.56 20.82
N SER A 114 4.75 12.50 20.55
CA SER A 114 5.47 11.24 20.30
C SER A 114 5.97 10.51 21.55
N GLU A 115 5.78 11.07 22.74
CA GLU A 115 6.22 10.46 24.01
C GLU A 115 5.55 9.12 24.28
N CYS A 116 4.32 8.92 23.79
CA CYS A 116 3.63 7.63 23.88
C CYS A 116 4.30 6.51 23.06
N LEU A 117 5.22 6.84 22.15
CA LEU A 117 5.98 5.90 21.33
C LEU A 117 7.50 6.20 21.39
N PRO A 118 8.16 5.96 22.53
CA PRO A 118 9.58 6.25 22.71
C PRO A 118 10.49 5.47 21.75
N GLN A 119 10.04 4.30 21.28
CA GLN A 119 10.72 3.42 20.33
C GLN A 119 10.63 3.86 18.86
N ARG A 120 9.78 4.84 18.53
CA ARG A 120 9.62 5.41 17.18
C ARG A 120 10.18 6.82 17.14
N SER A 121 10.91 7.21 16.09
CA SER A 121 11.37 8.59 15.97
C SER A 121 10.21 9.57 15.85
N ILE A 122 10.38 10.80 16.37
CA ILE A 122 9.38 11.87 16.26
C ILE A 122 8.99 12.12 14.79
N LEU A 123 9.98 12.13 13.89
CA LEU A 123 9.74 12.25 12.45
C LEU A 123 8.85 11.12 11.90
N SER A 124 9.03 9.89 12.38
CA SER A 124 8.19 8.75 11.96
C SER A 124 6.74 8.93 12.41
N CYS A 125 6.53 9.34 13.67
CA CYS A 125 5.22 9.64 14.22
C CYS A 125 4.53 10.79 13.47
N TYR A 126 5.25 11.90 13.23
CA TYR A 126 4.77 13.01 12.40
C TYR A 126 4.34 12.56 11.01
N ASN A 127 5.19 11.79 10.31
CA ASN A 127 4.91 11.30 8.97
C ASN A 127 3.75 10.29 8.94
N TYR A 128 3.55 9.52 10.01
CA TYR A 128 2.38 8.66 10.16
C TYR A 128 1.10 9.50 10.22
N CYS A 129 1.01 10.43 11.18
CA CYS A 129 -0.18 11.27 11.34
C CYS A 129 -0.44 12.14 10.12
N LYS A 130 0.60 12.78 9.55
CA LYS A 130 0.49 13.58 8.32
C LYS A 130 -0.12 12.79 7.17
N ARG A 131 0.20 11.50 7.03
CA ARG A 131 -0.42 10.64 6.00
C ARG A 131 -1.85 10.26 6.40
N LYS A 132 -2.08 9.92 7.67
CA LYS A 132 -3.39 9.49 8.18
C LYS A 132 -4.46 10.57 8.04
N PHE A 133 -4.12 11.83 8.34
CA PHE A 133 -5.03 12.99 8.29
C PHE A 133 -5.01 13.76 6.97
N ASN A 134 -4.26 13.31 5.97
CA ASN A 134 -4.33 13.92 4.64
C ASN A 134 -5.57 13.42 3.91
N GLN A 135 -6.53 14.33 3.65
CA GLN A 135 -7.79 14.04 2.97
C GLN A 135 -7.61 13.47 1.55
N ASN A 136 -6.47 13.74 0.91
CA ASN A 136 -6.10 13.24 -0.42
C ASN A 136 -5.30 11.94 -0.37
N ASN A 137 -4.99 11.44 0.82
CA ASN A 137 -4.36 10.15 1.00
C ASN A 137 -5.42 9.04 1.01
N TYR A 138 -5.14 7.95 0.29
CA TYR A 138 -5.98 6.75 0.23
C TYR A 138 -7.46 7.02 -0.13
N LYS A 139 -7.73 7.48 -1.36
CA LYS A 139 -9.08 7.58 -1.94
C LYS A 139 -9.65 6.23 -2.43
N GLY A 140 -9.25 5.11 -1.83
CA GLY A 140 -9.64 3.77 -2.26
C GLY A 140 -8.87 3.23 -3.49
N LYS A 141 -9.39 2.14 -4.08
CA LYS A 141 -8.80 1.46 -5.24
C LYS A 141 -8.96 2.33 -6.49
N TRP A 142 -7.92 2.36 -7.32
CA TRP A 142 -7.97 3.02 -8.62
C TRP A 142 -8.95 2.31 -9.56
N ASN A 143 -9.95 3.04 -10.03
CA ASN A 143 -10.84 2.55 -11.06
C ASN A 143 -10.27 2.82 -12.48
N GLN A 144 -10.94 2.31 -13.51
CA GLN A 144 -10.51 2.47 -14.90
C GLN A 144 -10.59 3.92 -15.37
N GLN A 145 -11.66 4.64 -15.01
CA GLN A 145 -11.85 6.05 -15.37
C GLN A 145 -10.76 6.94 -14.80
N GLU A 146 -10.44 6.79 -13.51
CA GLU A 146 -9.32 7.47 -12.84
C GLU A 146 -7.99 7.13 -13.49
N THR A 147 -7.80 5.86 -13.87
CA THR A 147 -6.56 5.44 -14.56
C THR A 147 -6.44 6.11 -15.93
N GLN A 148 -7.55 6.21 -16.69
CA GLN A 148 -7.57 6.90 -17.98
C GLN A 148 -7.36 8.41 -17.83
N GLN A 149 -8.00 9.02 -16.84
CA GLN A 149 -7.79 10.44 -16.52
C GLN A 149 -6.33 10.72 -16.18
N LEU A 150 -5.68 9.86 -15.39
CA LEU A 150 -4.26 9.97 -15.08
C LEU A 150 -3.40 9.95 -16.35
N ILE A 151 -3.66 9.01 -17.26
CA ILE A 151 -2.93 8.91 -18.54
C ILE A 151 -3.10 10.21 -19.34
N ASN A 152 -4.34 10.70 -19.48
CA ASN A 152 -4.62 11.93 -20.22
C ASN A 152 -3.90 13.15 -19.62
N LEU A 153 -3.94 13.29 -18.29
CA LEU A 153 -3.27 14.40 -17.59
C LEU A 153 -1.75 14.33 -17.70
N VAL A 154 -1.15 13.13 -17.68
CA VAL A 154 0.28 12.97 -17.92
C VAL A 154 0.64 13.30 -19.38
N ASN A 155 -0.18 12.91 -20.35
CA ASN A 155 0.03 13.26 -21.75
C ASN A 155 -0.04 14.78 -21.98
N GLN A 156 -0.94 15.47 -21.27
CA GLN A 156 -1.12 16.93 -21.39
C GLN A 156 -0.06 17.74 -20.64
N HIS A 157 0.33 17.31 -19.43
CA HIS A 157 1.16 18.12 -18.52
C HIS A 157 2.55 17.55 -18.25
N GLY A 158 2.86 16.35 -18.76
CA GLY A 158 4.07 15.60 -18.44
C GLY A 158 4.11 15.14 -16.98
N ASN A 159 5.32 14.95 -16.44
CA ASN A 159 5.55 14.43 -15.09
C ASN A 159 5.35 15.48 -13.97
N LYS A 160 4.36 16.39 -14.13
CA LYS A 160 4.02 17.43 -13.14
C LYS A 160 3.12 16.86 -12.03
N TRP A 161 3.66 15.94 -11.23
CA TRP A 161 2.89 15.16 -10.25
C TRP A 161 2.07 15.99 -9.25
N LYS A 162 2.57 17.15 -8.81
CA LYS A 162 1.83 18.03 -7.90
C LYS A 162 0.61 18.66 -8.58
N LEU A 163 0.73 19.07 -9.83
CA LEU A 163 -0.38 19.62 -10.61
C LEU A 163 -1.46 18.55 -10.83
N ILE A 164 -1.05 17.37 -11.30
CA ILE A 164 -1.95 16.24 -11.56
C ILE A 164 -2.63 15.78 -10.26
N ALA A 165 -1.89 15.73 -9.16
CA ALA A 165 -2.42 15.42 -7.84
C ALA A 165 -3.54 16.36 -7.39
N ASN A 166 -3.36 17.67 -7.60
CA ASN A 166 -4.36 18.66 -7.26
C ASN A 166 -5.63 18.46 -8.10
N ILE A 167 -5.48 18.20 -9.41
CA ILE A 167 -6.62 17.94 -10.31
C ILE A 167 -7.38 16.68 -9.92
N MET A 168 -6.66 15.60 -9.56
CA MET A 168 -7.26 14.29 -9.26
C MET A 168 -7.67 14.10 -7.79
N GLY A 169 -7.42 15.09 -6.92
CA GLY A 169 -7.71 14.97 -5.47
C GLY A 169 -6.98 13.83 -4.77
N LYS A 170 -5.77 13.49 -5.22
CA LYS A 170 -4.90 12.43 -4.64
C LYS A 170 -3.51 12.99 -4.35
N THR A 171 -2.70 12.32 -3.53
CA THR A 171 -1.32 12.78 -3.28
C THR A 171 -0.42 12.59 -4.52
N ALA A 172 0.54 13.50 -4.73
CA ALA A 172 1.51 13.42 -5.83
C ALA A 172 2.31 12.10 -5.84
N THR A 173 2.60 11.55 -4.65
CA THR A 173 3.21 10.22 -4.51
C THR A 173 2.31 9.13 -5.09
N ASN A 174 1.01 9.13 -4.75
CA ASN A 174 0.04 8.16 -5.25
C ASN A 174 -0.11 8.24 -6.77
N ILE A 175 -0.21 9.46 -7.33
CA ILE A 175 -0.24 9.69 -8.78
C ILE A 175 0.99 9.09 -9.47
N ARG A 176 2.19 9.44 -9.02
CA ARG A 176 3.46 8.96 -9.59
C ARG A 176 3.56 7.44 -9.50
N ASP A 177 3.23 6.87 -8.34
CA ASP A 177 3.37 5.44 -8.10
C ASP A 177 2.34 4.64 -8.91
N LYS A 178 1.11 5.15 -9.05
CA LYS A 178 0.12 4.60 -9.98
C LYS A 178 0.59 4.65 -11.42
N TYR A 179 1.13 5.78 -11.89
CA TYR A 179 1.64 5.90 -13.26
C TYR A 179 2.77 4.90 -13.55
N LYS A 180 3.67 4.70 -12.58
CA LYS A 180 4.69 3.64 -12.65
C LYS A 180 4.08 2.24 -12.70
N GLN A 181 3.06 1.97 -11.88
CA GLN A 181 2.39 0.67 -11.81
C GLN A 181 1.70 0.30 -13.13
N ILE A 182 1.08 1.26 -13.81
CA ILE A 182 0.37 1.01 -15.08
C ILE A 182 1.29 0.92 -16.30
N GLY A 183 2.59 1.19 -16.15
CA GLY A 183 3.58 1.00 -17.22
C GLY A 183 4.16 2.27 -17.82
N GLN A 184 3.88 3.44 -17.23
CA GLN A 184 4.38 4.73 -17.72
C GLN A 184 4.03 4.95 -19.21
N GLU A 185 5.01 5.26 -20.05
CA GLU A 185 4.86 5.41 -21.50
C GLU A 185 4.41 4.12 -22.19
N ASN A 186 4.69 2.96 -21.60
CA ASN A 186 4.32 1.65 -22.13
C ASN A 186 2.95 1.17 -21.62
N PHE A 187 2.09 2.05 -21.09
CA PHE A 187 0.82 1.64 -20.50
C PHE A 187 -0.08 0.84 -21.46
N ASN A 188 -0.03 1.12 -22.77
CA ASN A 188 -0.76 0.38 -23.80
C ASN A 188 -0.29 -1.09 -23.94
N GLN A 189 0.98 -1.35 -23.66
CA GLN A 189 1.62 -2.65 -23.83
C GLN A 189 1.73 -3.41 -22.50
N ARG A 190 1.64 -2.69 -21.38
CA ARG A 190 1.83 -3.24 -20.05
C ARG A 190 0.73 -4.24 -19.72
N GLN A 191 1.12 -5.49 -19.48
CA GLN A 191 0.22 -6.56 -19.08
C GLN A 191 0.50 -6.97 -17.63
N GLN A 192 -0.51 -6.87 -16.78
CA GLN A 192 -0.42 -7.34 -15.39
C GLN A 192 -0.87 -8.80 -15.30
N GLY A 193 -0.07 -9.64 -14.63
CA GLY A 193 -0.47 -10.99 -14.28
C GLY A 193 0.29 -12.08 -15.05
N PHE A 194 -0.46 -13.00 -15.66
CA PHE A 194 0.10 -14.20 -16.28
C PHE A 194 1.17 -13.85 -17.33
N TRP A 195 2.09 -14.78 -17.51
CA TRP A 195 3.14 -14.69 -18.52
C TRP A 195 2.75 -15.60 -19.69
N SER A 196 2.56 -15.01 -20.86
CA SER A 196 2.40 -15.81 -22.09
C SER A 196 3.71 -16.50 -22.46
N LEU A 197 3.63 -17.57 -23.25
CA LEU A 197 4.83 -18.22 -23.79
C LEU A 197 5.72 -17.26 -24.57
N ASP A 198 5.13 -16.36 -25.35
CA ASP A 198 5.87 -15.36 -26.13
C ASP A 198 6.66 -14.43 -25.23
N GLU A 199 6.03 -13.93 -24.16
CA GLU A 199 6.70 -13.09 -23.18
C GLU A 199 7.84 -13.82 -22.48
N LEU A 200 7.67 -15.11 -22.14
CA LEU A 200 8.72 -15.89 -21.49
C LEU A 200 9.89 -16.16 -22.43
N ILE A 201 9.61 -16.57 -23.66
CA ILE A 201 10.64 -16.81 -24.67
C ILE A 201 11.39 -15.50 -24.93
N ASN A 202 10.68 -14.37 -25.04
CA ASN A 202 11.29 -13.06 -25.22
C ASN A 202 12.11 -12.64 -23.99
N LEU A 203 11.62 -12.86 -22.77
CA LEU A 203 12.39 -12.63 -21.55
C LEU A 203 13.71 -13.41 -21.57
N ILE A 204 13.67 -14.70 -21.89
CA ILE A 204 14.87 -15.55 -21.92
C ILE A 204 15.81 -15.11 -23.05
N LYS A 205 15.30 -14.75 -24.23
CA LYS A 205 16.12 -14.19 -25.33
C LYS A 205 16.84 -12.92 -24.91
N LEU A 206 16.14 -11.98 -24.27
CA LEU A 206 16.73 -10.73 -23.78
C LEU A 206 17.80 -10.99 -22.71
N ILE A 207 17.55 -11.92 -21.79
CA ILE A 207 18.54 -12.33 -20.79
C ILE A 207 19.80 -12.89 -21.48
N GLN A 208 19.65 -13.82 -22.44
CA GLN A 208 20.77 -14.40 -23.19
C GLN A 208 21.57 -13.34 -23.94
N GLN A 209 20.89 -12.36 -24.55
CA GLN A 209 21.54 -11.26 -25.27
C GLN A 209 22.34 -10.35 -24.33
N LYS A 210 21.78 -9.99 -23.16
CA LYS A 210 22.45 -9.09 -22.21
C LYS A 210 23.63 -9.75 -21.48
N VAL A 211 23.55 -11.05 -21.26
CA VAL A 211 24.61 -11.82 -20.56
C VAL A 211 25.60 -12.46 -21.56
N ASN A 212 25.25 -12.52 -22.84
CA ASN A 212 25.99 -13.21 -23.89
C ASN A 212 26.24 -14.71 -23.61
N ILE A 213 25.27 -15.37 -22.99
CA ILE A 213 25.28 -16.82 -22.72
C ILE A 213 24.02 -17.41 -23.34
N LYS A 214 24.17 -18.48 -24.13
CA LYS A 214 23.03 -19.17 -24.74
C LYS A 214 22.57 -20.29 -23.79
N VAL A 215 21.35 -20.17 -23.27
CA VAL A 215 20.76 -21.16 -22.36
C VAL A 215 19.67 -22.01 -23.02
N LEU A 216 19.15 -21.63 -24.19
CA LEU A 216 18.10 -22.39 -24.87
C LEU A 216 18.68 -23.52 -25.75
N GLN A 217 18.33 -24.77 -25.42
CA GLN A 217 18.67 -25.99 -26.16
C GLN A 217 17.50 -26.53 -27.01
N ASN A 218 17.79 -27.52 -27.87
CA ASN A 218 16.81 -28.21 -28.74
C ASN A 218 15.81 -27.30 -29.47
N ARG A 219 16.32 -26.19 -30.04
CA ARG A 219 15.48 -25.12 -30.62
C ARG A 219 14.50 -25.57 -31.69
N LYS A 220 14.83 -26.61 -32.48
CA LYS A 220 13.94 -27.17 -33.51
C LYS A 220 12.72 -27.84 -32.87
N GLU A 221 12.96 -28.66 -31.86
CA GLU A 221 11.91 -29.35 -31.11
C GLU A 221 11.06 -28.35 -30.32
N MET A 222 11.69 -27.41 -29.63
CA MET A 222 10.99 -26.34 -28.90
C MET A 222 10.06 -25.54 -29.82
N LYS A 223 10.53 -25.20 -31.03
CA LYS A 223 9.71 -24.48 -32.02
C LYS A 223 8.52 -25.32 -32.51
N LYS A 224 8.71 -26.63 -32.69
CA LYS A 224 7.62 -27.55 -33.07
C LYS A 224 6.55 -27.61 -31.97
N GLU A 225 6.96 -27.88 -30.73
CA GLU A 225 6.03 -27.97 -29.60
C GLU A 225 5.32 -26.64 -29.32
N TYR A 226 6.04 -25.52 -29.45
CA TYR A 226 5.43 -24.19 -29.36
C TYR A 226 4.33 -24.01 -30.43
N ASN A 227 4.61 -24.30 -31.70
CA ASN A 227 3.64 -24.12 -32.77
C ASN A 227 2.39 -24.99 -32.59
N GLU A 228 2.54 -26.19 -32.01
CA GLU A 228 1.45 -27.14 -31.80
C GLU A 228 0.63 -26.85 -30.54
N LYS A 229 1.28 -26.44 -29.43
CA LYS A 229 0.67 -26.42 -28.09
C LYS A 229 0.61 -25.06 -27.42
N ALA A 230 1.14 -23.99 -28.04
CA ALA A 230 1.24 -22.69 -27.38
C ALA A 230 -0.11 -22.15 -26.88
N GLN A 231 -1.18 -22.34 -27.68
CA GLN A 231 -2.51 -21.89 -27.30
C GLN A 231 -3.02 -22.65 -26.05
N GLU A 232 -2.94 -23.98 -26.05
CA GLU A 232 -3.36 -24.82 -24.91
C GLU A 232 -2.59 -24.48 -23.62
N TYR A 233 -1.28 -24.26 -23.73
CA TYR A 233 -0.43 -23.92 -22.59
C TYR A 233 -0.76 -22.54 -22.03
N ASN A 234 -0.98 -21.56 -22.90
CA ASN A 234 -1.41 -20.22 -22.50
C ASN A 234 -2.78 -20.27 -21.80
N GLU A 235 -3.77 -20.96 -22.37
CA GLU A 235 -5.11 -21.11 -21.78
C GLU A 235 -5.05 -21.75 -20.39
N SER A 236 -4.29 -22.83 -20.26
CA SER A 236 -4.11 -23.51 -18.97
C SER A 236 -3.39 -22.63 -17.93
N SER A 237 -2.36 -21.90 -18.35
CA SER A 237 -1.63 -20.98 -17.47
C SER A 237 -2.50 -19.81 -17.02
N VAL A 238 -3.38 -19.31 -17.89
CA VAL A 238 -4.38 -18.29 -17.55
C VAL A 238 -5.40 -18.83 -16.53
N GLN A 239 -5.91 -20.05 -16.75
CA GLN A 239 -6.83 -20.69 -15.80
C GLN A 239 -6.18 -20.88 -14.43
N GLN A 240 -4.93 -21.38 -14.38
CA GLN A 240 -4.18 -21.52 -13.14
C GLN A 240 -3.96 -20.18 -12.45
N TYR A 241 -3.55 -19.15 -13.19
CA TYR A 241 -3.39 -17.80 -12.66
C TYR A 241 -4.68 -17.26 -12.04
N ASN A 242 -5.82 -17.46 -12.70
CA ASN A 242 -7.12 -17.02 -12.19
C ASN A 242 -7.59 -17.81 -10.96
N LYS A 243 -7.24 -19.11 -10.84
CA LYS A 243 -7.47 -19.93 -9.63
C LYS A 243 -6.58 -19.48 -8.46
N VAL A 244 -5.28 -19.30 -8.71
CA VAL A 244 -4.25 -19.01 -7.69
C VAL A 244 -4.27 -17.54 -7.23
N LYS A 245 -4.88 -16.61 -7.99
CA LYS A 245 -5.15 -15.23 -7.52
C LYS A 245 -5.77 -15.15 -6.12
N ARG A 246 -6.45 -16.22 -5.67
CA ARG A 246 -7.12 -16.32 -4.36
C ARG A 246 -6.33 -17.09 -3.30
N VAL A 247 -5.25 -17.79 -3.66
CA VAL A 247 -4.52 -18.70 -2.76
C VAL A 247 -3.03 -18.32 -2.72
N ARG A 248 -2.53 -17.99 -1.51
CA ARG A 248 -1.15 -17.50 -1.29
C ARG A 248 -0.04 -18.57 -1.46
N LYS A 249 -0.38 -19.82 -1.81
CA LYS A 249 0.60 -20.91 -1.94
C LYS A 249 1.15 -20.93 -3.37
N LEU A 250 2.40 -20.51 -3.50
CA LEU A 250 3.18 -20.56 -4.74
C LEU A 250 4.07 -21.82 -4.74
N THR A 251 3.47 -22.99 -4.88
CA THR A 251 4.21 -24.25 -4.98
C THR A 251 4.30 -24.77 -6.41
N ASP A 252 3.30 -24.48 -7.24
CA ASP A 252 3.18 -25.10 -8.56
C ASP A 252 3.57 -24.11 -9.65
N SER A 253 4.55 -24.50 -10.48
CA SER A 253 4.94 -23.77 -11.68
C SER A 253 3.88 -23.97 -12.78
N ASP A 254 3.54 -22.89 -13.49
CA ASP A 254 2.54 -22.91 -14.56
C ASP A 254 3.01 -23.65 -15.82
N LYS A 255 2.08 -24.14 -16.65
CA LYS A 255 2.41 -24.90 -17.88
C LYS A 255 3.43 -24.17 -18.76
N ASN A 256 3.26 -22.85 -18.93
CA ASN A 256 4.18 -22.04 -19.72
C ASN A 256 5.61 -22.02 -19.16
N THR A 257 5.74 -21.97 -17.84
CA THR A 257 7.02 -22.00 -17.13
C THR A 257 7.66 -23.37 -17.23
N GLN A 258 6.88 -24.45 -17.07
CA GLN A 258 7.36 -25.81 -17.25
C GLN A 258 7.88 -26.05 -18.67
N PHE A 259 7.17 -25.54 -19.68
CA PHE A 259 7.60 -25.58 -21.06
C PHE A 259 8.98 -24.95 -21.25
N VAL A 260 9.20 -23.71 -20.78
CA VAL A 260 10.51 -23.06 -20.98
C VAL A 260 11.63 -23.74 -20.18
N ILE A 261 11.34 -24.20 -18.96
CA ILE A 261 12.28 -24.94 -18.12
C ILE A 261 12.78 -26.21 -18.80
N LYS A 262 11.89 -26.94 -19.52
CA LYS A 262 12.25 -28.14 -20.28
C LYS A 262 13.39 -27.89 -21.28
N TYR A 263 13.46 -26.69 -21.85
CA TYR A 263 14.41 -26.34 -22.92
C TYR A 263 15.56 -25.44 -22.46
N ILE A 264 15.75 -25.26 -21.14
CA ILE A 264 16.92 -24.55 -20.59
C ILE A 264 18.03 -25.57 -20.33
N ASP A 265 19.20 -25.30 -20.89
CA ASP A 265 20.44 -26.01 -20.62
C ASP A 265 21.00 -25.61 -19.24
N TYR A 266 21.26 -26.61 -18.40
CA TYR A 266 21.59 -26.39 -17.00
C TYR A 266 23.01 -25.84 -16.82
N GLU A 267 23.98 -26.32 -17.60
CA GLU A 267 25.37 -25.86 -17.48
C GLU A 267 25.50 -24.37 -17.85
N ASN A 268 24.90 -23.97 -18.97
CA ASN A 268 24.85 -22.55 -19.34
C ASN A 268 24.02 -21.72 -18.37
N PHE A 269 22.96 -22.29 -17.78
CA PHE A 269 22.18 -21.63 -16.74
C PHE A 269 23.02 -21.35 -15.47
N LYS A 270 23.86 -22.30 -15.04
CA LYS A 270 24.74 -22.14 -13.87
C LYS A 270 25.73 -20.99 -14.08
N LEU A 271 26.38 -20.95 -15.24
CA LEU A 271 27.28 -19.84 -15.63
C LEU A 271 26.57 -18.48 -15.64
N LEU A 272 25.29 -18.48 -16.00
CA LEU A 272 24.48 -17.25 -16.05
C LEU A 272 24.15 -16.71 -14.66
N GLN A 273 23.99 -17.57 -13.64
CA GLN A 273 23.69 -17.12 -12.26
C GLN A 273 24.79 -16.27 -11.63
N GLU A 274 26.04 -16.45 -12.08
CA GLU A 274 27.19 -15.67 -11.62
C GLU A 274 27.24 -14.26 -12.24
N LYS A 275 26.40 -13.98 -13.24
CA LYS A 275 26.41 -12.72 -13.99
C LYS A 275 25.37 -11.74 -13.46
N GLN A 276 25.73 -10.45 -13.46
CA GLN A 276 24.82 -9.39 -13.07
C GLN A 276 23.81 -9.09 -14.20
N ILE A 277 22.54 -9.39 -13.97
CA ILE A 277 21.47 -9.12 -14.94
C ILE A 277 20.89 -7.70 -14.74
N LYS A 278 20.98 -6.87 -15.78
CA LYS A 278 20.41 -5.52 -15.80
C LYS A 278 18.91 -5.54 -16.13
N TRP A 279 18.08 -5.89 -15.15
CA TRP A 279 16.62 -6.00 -15.28
C TRP A 279 15.90 -4.74 -15.79
N THR A 280 16.47 -3.56 -15.56
CA THR A 280 15.93 -2.29 -16.05
C THR A 280 15.96 -2.21 -17.57
N GLU A 281 17.03 -2.69 -18.20
CA GLU A 281 17.17 -2.71 -19.66
C GLU A 281 16.24 -3.76 -20.27
N ILE A 282 16.20 -4.96 -19.67
CA ILE A 282 15.32 -6.04 -20.12
C ILE A 282 13.86 -5.60 -20.10
N SER A 283 13.39 -5.00 -19.02
CA SER A 283 12.01 -4.52 -18.93
C SER A 283 11.72 -3.39 -19.92
N LYS A 284 12.70 -2.53 -20.21
CA LYS A 284 12.56 -1.45 -21.21
C LYS A 284 12.38 -2.00 -22.62
N GLU A 285 13.07 -3.08 -22.96
CA GLU A 285 12.96 -3.75 -24.27
C GLU A 285 11.69 -4.62 -24.35
N LEU A 286 11.36 -5.33 -23.27
CA LEU A 286 10.17 -6.19 -23.21
C LEU A 286 8.86 -5.38 -23.21
N LYS A 287 8.84 -4.22 -22.53
CA LYS A 287 7.72 -3.27 -22.38
C LYS A 287 6.45 -3.81 -21.70
N THR A 288 6.14 -5.10 -21.85
CA THR A 288 4.90 -5.72 -21.35
C THR A 288 4.93 -6.01 -19.85
N LYS A 289 6.11 -6.11 -19.23
CA LYS A 289 6.31 -6.47 -17.80
C LYS A 289 7.29 -5.52 -17.13
N SER A 290 7.13 -5.27 -15.82
CA SER A 290 8.10 -4.43 -15.08
C SER A 290 9.43 -5.14 -14.85
N LYS A 291 10.44 -4.35 -14.48
CA LYS A 291 11.72 -4.81 -13.93
C LYS A 291 11.51 -5.87 -12.85
N ASP A 292 10.64 -5.59 -11.89
CA ASP A 292 10.42 -6.47 -10.74
C ASP A 292 9.66 -7.73 -11.16
N ASP A 293 8.69 -7.62 -12.08
CA ASP A 293 8.02 -8.79 -12.66
C ASP A 293 9.03 -9.70 -13.38
N CYS A 294 9.91 -9.13 -14.21
CA CYS A 294 10.95 -9.88 -14.94
C CYS A 294 11.91 -10.58 -13.96
N LYS A 295 12.41 -9.82 -12.98
CA LYS A 295 13.34 -10.33 -11.96
C LYS A 295 12.68 -11.44 -11.13
N ASN A 296 11.43 -11.25 -10.70
CA ASN A 296 10.71 -12.23 -9.91
C ASN A 296 10.41 -13.48 -10.74
N LYS A 297 9.97 -13.34 -12.00
CA LYS A 297 9.71 -14.48 -12.88
C LYS A 297 10.98 -15.31 -13.07
N TRP A 298 12.12 -14.67 -13.34
CA TRP A 298 13.38 -15.38 -13.50
C TRP A 298 13.87 -16.02 -12.20
N ASN A 299 13.94 -15.27 -11.09
CA ASN A 299 14.56 -15.76 -9.86
C ASN A 299 13.66 -16.77 -9.11
N GLN A 300 12.37 -16.46 -8.99
CA GLN A 300 11.46 -17.22 -8.12
C GLN A 300 10.73 -18.35 -8.83
N HIS A 301 10.53 -18.26 -10.15
CA HIS A 301 9.73 -19.25 -10.88
C HIS A 301 10.55 -20.06 -11.91
N ILE A 302 11.57 -19.48 -12.52
CA ILE A 302 12.41 -20.22 -13.48
C ILE A 302 13.61 -20.82 -12.75
N SER A 303 14.47 -19.97 -12.18
CA SER A 303 15.73 -20.38 -11.54
C SER A 303 15.50 -21.33 -10.38
N LYS A 304 14.58 -20.99 -9.47
CA LYS A 304 14.26 -21.83 -8.31
C LYS A 304 13.79 -23.24 -8.71
N PHE A 305 12.91 -23.35 -9.71
CA PHE A 305 12.40 -24.64 -10.17
C PHE A 305 13.44 -25.43 -10.95
N LEU A 306 14.31 -24.77 -11.73
CA LEU A 306 15.45 -25.42 -12.37
C LEU A 306 16.39 -26.06 -11.34
N PHE A 307 16.74 -25.33 -10.28
CA PHE A 307 17.54 -25.87 -9.19
C PHE A 307 16.86 -27.03 -8.47
N GLN A 308 15.56 -26.92 -8.15
CA GLN A 308 14.81 -28.00 -7.52
C GLN A 308 14.80 -29.27 -8.37
N LYS A 309 14.52 -29.13 -9.67
CA LYS A 309 14.50 -30.25 -10.62
C LYS A 309 15.88 -30.90 -10.73
N TYR A 310 16.94 -30.10 -10.80
CA TYR A 310 18.32 -30.64 -10.87
C TYR A 310 18.74 -31.38 -9.60
N CYS A 311 18.45 -30.82 -8.41
CA CYS A 311 18.74 -31.49 -7.15
C CYS A 311 18.02 -32.85 -7.02
N GLN A 312 16.82 -32.98 -7.58
CA GLN A 312 16.10 -34.25 -7.64
C GLN A 312 16.82 -35.26 -8.55
N PHE A 313 17.23 -34.85 -9.76
CA PHE A 313 17.99 -35.71 -10.68
C PHE A 313 19.30 -36.22 -10.07
N THR A 314 20.09 -35.34 -9.43
CA THR A 314 21.35 -35.77 -8.80
C THR A 314 21.13 -36.77 -7.66
N GLN A 315 20.01 -36.69 -6.95
CA GLN A 315 19.70 -37.65 -5.89
C GLN A 315 19.28 -39.01 -6.45
N GLU A 316 18.58 -39.02 -7.59
CA GLU A 316 18.19 -40.24 -8.31
C GLU A 316 19.40 -40.93 -8.96
N GLU A 317 20.34 -40.17 -9.52
CA GLU A 317 21.61 -40.67 -10.08
C GLU A 317 22.58 -41.21 -9.02
N ILE A 318 22.54 -40.69 -7.79
CA ILE A 318 23.32 -41.22 -6.65
C ILE A 318 22.71 -42.52 -6.09
N ASN A 319 21.40 -42.72 -6.29
CA ASN A 319 20.66 -43.87 -5.77
C ASN A 319 20.53 -45.02 -6.78
N GLN A 320 21.03 -44.86 -8.01
CA GLN A 320 21.18 -45.90 -9.04
C GLN A 320 22.64 -46.37 -9.07
#